data_AF-A0A8T4S9Q6-F1
#
_entry.id   AF-A0A8T4S9Q6-F1
#
_cell.length_a   1.000
_cell.length_b   1.000
_cell.length_c   1.000
_cell.angle_alpha   90.00
_cell.angle_beta   90.00
_cell.angle_gamma   90.00
#
_symmetry.space_group_name_H-M   'P 1'
#
loop_
_entity.id
_entity.type
_entity.pdbx_description
1 polymer ?
#
loop_
_entity_poly.entity_id
_entity_poly.type
_entity_poly.pdbx_seq_one_letter_code
_entity_poly.pdbx_strand_id
1 'polypeptide(L)'
;MDSELKIRPKRKLRVTSRQNLTPIIELLSNYAATVKFCTPSLPRCIREELGEMLIKGSVEGSVSCENDIYFGNLSDNTGKYKDGQILLAEAYAVDAAIYGVNGSTGNNISIIKYFATRGKTHLLSSRNIHKSIGIAASEYRIDISFLPINFNDYDELFIPNNAEDIRIELKKHKDNGNPIDVVLLSNPTYEGFSTNIREISDVIKNQNEGIPADKQVILFVDEAWGAHLPFLPKDVQRLPKYSLHNGADINTISVHKQGGGLN
;
A
#
# COMPACT_ATOMS: atom_id res chain seq x y z
N MET A 1 13.84 26.36 0.23
CA MET A 1 14.87 25.63 0.99
C MET A 1 14.73 24.18 0.57
N ASP A 2 15.50 23.80 -0.44
CA ASP A 2 15.42 22.49 -1.11
C ASP A 2 15.75 21.36 -0.14
N SER A 3 14.76 20.57 0.23
CA SER A 3 14.96 19.28 0.89
C SER A 3 15.00 18.21 -0.19
N GLU A 4 16.16 18.06 -0.85
CA GLU A 4 16.44 16.90 -1.70
C GLU A 4 16.23 15.62 -0.89
N LEU A 5 15.23 14.83 -1.28
CA LEU A 5 15.09 13.43 -0.89
C LEU A 5 16.31 12.68 -1.42
N LYS A 6 17.40 12.67 -0.65
CA LYS A 6 18.58 11.85 -0.92
C LYS A 6 18.15 10.39 -0.93
N ILE A 7 18.07 9.80 -2.12
CA ILE A 7 17.89 8.37 -2.32
C ILE A 7 19.02 7.67 -1.57
N ARG A 8 18.67 7.01 -0.46
CA ARG A 8 19.65 6.28 0.36
C ARG A 8 20.16 5.09 -0.44
N PRO A 9 21.46 4.75 -0.36
CA PRO A 9 21.98 3.56 -1.04
C PRO A 9 21.26 2.31 -0.53
N LYS A 10 20.99 1.34 -1.43
CA LYS A 10 20.35 0.04 -1.11
C LYS A 10 21.03 -0.59 0.10
N ARG A 11 20.40 -0.48 1.27
CA ARG A 11 20.88 -1.09 2.51
C ARG A 11 20.75 -2.61 2.32
N LYS A 12 21.84 -3.37 2.43
CA LYS A 12 21.74 -4.83 2.58
C LYS A 12 20.93 -5.09 3.86
N LEU A 13 19.64 -5.37 3.70
CA LEU A 13 18.72 -5.69 4.79
C LEU A 13 19.24 -6.95 5.50
N ARG A 14 19.85 -6.75 6.66
CA ARG A 14 20.11 -7.83 7.60
C ARG A 14 18.78 -8.16 8.26
N VAL A 15 18.12 -9.21 7.76
CA VAL A 15 17.04 -9.87 8.51
C VAL A 15 17.68 -10.54 9.72
N THR A 16 17.89 -9.78 10.80
CA THR A 16 18.26 -10.37 12.08
C THR A 16 17.04 -11.07 12.66
N SER A 17 17.20 -12.34 13.01
CA SER A 17 16.17 -13.18 13.62
C SER A 17 15.67 -12.56 14.93
N ARG A 18 14.36 -12.26 14.97
CA ARG A 18 13.54 -11.66 16.05
C ARG A 18 13.78 -10.16 16.29
N GLN A 19 12.90 -9.35 15.69
CA GLN A 19 12.62 -7.97 16.09
C GLN A 19 11.58 -7.98 17.22
N ASN A 20 11.88 -7.33 18.35
CA ASN A 20 10.98 -7.23 19.52
C ASN A 20 10.50 -5.79 19.79
N LEU A 21 10.99 -4.80 19.04
CA LEU A 21 10.55 -3.41 19.16
C LEU A 21 9.09 -3.29 18.75
N THR A 22 8.29 -2.59 19.57
CA THR A 22 6.88 -2.34 19.26
C THR A 22 6.54 -0.87 19.50
N PRO A 23 7.07 0.06 18.68
CA PRO A 23 7.02 1.49 18.96
C PRO A 23 5.61 2.03 19.24
N ILE A 24 4.60 1.50 18.53
CA ILE A 24 3.19 1.88 18.71
C ILE A 24 2.59 1.26 19.97
N ILE A 25 2.89 -0.01 20.28
CA ILE A 25 2.36 -0.66 21.49
C ILE A 25 2.99 -0.02 22.74
N GLU A 26 4.30 0.20 22.73
CA GLU A 26 5.02 0.91 23.80
C GLU A 26 4.43 2.32 24.04
N LEU A 27 4.08 3.02 22.96
CA LEU A 27 3.41 4.32 23.03
C LEU A 27 2.06 4.21 23.74
N LEU A 28 1.21 3.25 23.35
CA LEU A 28 -0.12 3.07 23.93
C LEU A 28 -0.06 2.60 25.39
N SER A 29 0.85 1.68 25.72
CA SER A 29 1.01 1.15 27.08
C SER A 29 1.42 2.23 28.09
N ASN A 30 2.29 3.16 27.70
CA ASN A 30 2.71 4.25 28.59
C ASN A 30 1.62 5.31 28.79
N TYR A 31 0.75 5.52 27.79
CA TYR A 31 -0.24 6.60 27.83
C TYR A 31 -1.55 6.21 28.52
N ALA A 32 -1.85 4.91 28.61
CA ALA A 32 -3.03 4.39 29.28
C ALA A 32 -3.17 4.89 30.73
N ALA A 33 -2.06 5.09 31.44
CA ALA A 33 -2.02 5.54 32.82
C ALA A 33 -2.14 7.06 33.02
N THR A 34 -2.31 7.86 31.94
CA THR A 34 -2.25 9.34 32.02
C THR A 34 -3.64 9.98 32.03
N VAL A 35 -3.84 11.00 32.88
CA VAL A 35 -5.03 11.86 32.84
C VAL A 35 -4.90 12.86 31.70
N LYS A 36 -5.84 12.81 30.75
CA LYS A 36 -5.80 13.58 29.49
C LYS A 36 -6.67 14.84 29.64
N PHE A 37 -6.06 16.01 29.45
CA PHE A 37 -6.77 17.29 29.32
C PHE A 37 -6.90 17.74 27.85
N CYS A 38 -6.69 16.81 26.92
CA CYS A 38 -6.76 17.01 25.48
C CYS A 38 -7.72 16.00 24.85
N THR A 39 -8.15 16.26 23.63
CA THR A 39 -8.99 15.31 22.89
C THR A 39 -8.23 14.01 22.58
N PRO A 40 -8.90 12.86 22.45
CA PRO A 40 -10.16 12.57 23.11
C PRO A 40 -9.95 12.43 24.64
N SER A 41 -10.69 13.20 25.42
CA SER A 41 -10.72 13.07 26.89
C SER A 41 -12.10 12.58 27.32
N LEU A 42 -12.18 11.35 27.82
CA LEU A 42 -13.36 10.86 28.53
C LEU A 42 -13.25 11.19 30.02
N PRO A 43 -14.22 11.92 30.61
CA PRO A 43 -14.30 12.15 32.05
C PRO A 43 -14.29 10.84 32.85
N ARG A 44 -13.70 10.86 34.05
CA ARG A 44 -13.52 9.65 34.88
C ARG A 44 -14.83 8.93 35.19
N CYS A 45 -15.92 9.68 35.46
CA CYS A 45 -17.24 9.11 35.72
C CYS A 45 -17.77 8.28 34.55
N ILE A 46 -17.58 8.74 33.31
CA ILE A 46 -17.98 8.00 32.10
C ILE A 46 -17.07 6.78 31.90
N ARG A 47 -15.79 6.88 32.27
CA ARG A 47 -14.88 5.71 32.23
C ARG A 47 -15.34 4.62 33.18
N GLU A 48 -15.79 4.96 34.39
CA GLU A 48 -16.25 3.99 35.39
C GLU A 48 -17.56 3.28 34.97
N GLU A 49 -18.39 3.91 34.13
CA GLU A 49 -19.60 3.32 33.53
C GLU A 49 -19.29 2.42 32.33
N LEU A 50 -18.24 2.73 31.57
CA LEU A 50 -17.73 1.88 30.48
C LEU A 50 -16.96 0.71 31.10
N GLY A 51 -17.51 -0.50 31.09
CA GLY A 51 -16.84 -1.66 31.71
C GLY A 51 -15.36 -1.82 31.31
N GLU A 52 -14.53 -2.42 32.18
CA GLU A 52 -13.06 -2.44 32.08
C GLU A 52 -12.47 -2.76 30.70
N MET A 53 -13.14 -3.61 29.94
CA MET A 53 -12.71 -4.03 28.60
C MET A 53 -12.70 -2.87 27.59
N LEU A 54 -13.66 -1.95 27.65
CA LEU A 54 -13.73 -0.76 26.80
C LEU A 54 -12.74 0.31 27.24
N ILE A 55 -12.47 0.42 28.54
CA ILE A 55 -11.48 1.36 29.09
C ILE A 55 -10.09 1.02 28.57
N LYS A 56 -9.63 -0.22 28.83
CA LYS A 56 -8.28 -0.69 28.49
C LYS A 56 -8.08 -0.81 26.98
N GLY A 57 -9.11 -1.25 26.24
CA GLY A 57 -9.01 -1.55 24.81
C GLY A 57 -9.27 -0.38 23.85
N SER A 58 -9.95 0.69 24.27
CA SER A 58 -10.34 1.79 23.38
C SER A 58 -10.09 3.18 23.96
N VAL A 59 -10.51 3.45 25.21
CA VAL A 59 -10.47 4.81 25.77
C VAL A 59 -9.05 5.22 26.15
N GLU A 60 -8.29 4.31 26.76
CA GLU A 60 -6.91 4.55 27.17
C GLU A 60 -5.96 4.62 25.97
N GLY A 61 -6.18 3.80 24.94
CA GLY A 61 -5.41 3.81 23.70
C GLY A 61 -5.76 4.94 22.72
N SER A 62 -6.88 5.62 22.89
CA SER A 62 -7.24 6.76 22.02
C SER A 62 -6.53 8.03 22.46
N VAL A 63 -5.64 8.55 21.62
CA VAL A 63 -4.80 9.72 21.93
C VAL A 63 -4.79 10.66 20.72
N SER A 64 -5.12 11.95 20.92
CA SER A 64 -4.76 12.98 19.95
C SER A 64 -3.35 13.45 20.27
N CYS A 65 -2.46 13.38 19.28
CA CYS A 65 -1.07 13.79 19.40
C CYS A 65 -0.75 14.82 18.32
N GLU A 66 -1.35 16.00 18.41
CA GLU A 66 -0.78 17.14 17.72
C GLU A 66 0.47 17.61 18.49
N ASN A 67 1.63 17.54 17.83
CA ASN A 67 2.90 18.16 18.23
C ASN A 67 3.54 17.68 19.54
N ASP A 68 3.27 16.45 19.97
CA ASP A 68 4.05 15.85 21.05
C ASP A 68 5.44 15.44 20.54
N ILE A 69 6.49 16.02 21.13
CA ILE A 69 7.90 15.81 20.76
C ILE A 69 8.37 14.36 21.01
N TYR A 70 7.68 13.61 21.86
CA TYR A 70 8.01 12.25 22.25
C TYR A 70 7.30 11.21 21.35
N PHE A 71 6.05 11.44 20.97
CA PHE A 71 5.25 10.52 20.13
C PHE A 71 5.38 10.78 18.63
N GLY A 72 5.51 12.05 18.23
CA GLY A 72 5.43 12.48 16.85
C GLY A 72 3.99 12.49 16.31
N ASN A 73 3.88 12.56 14.99
CA ASN A 73 2.62 12.68 14.25
C ASN A 73 2.61 11.69 13.08
N LEU A 74 1.49 10.97 12.93
CA LEU A 74 1.31 9.97 11.87
C LEU A 74 1.33 10.61 10.47
N SER A 75 0.60 11.72 10.30
CA SER A 75 0.48 12.44 9.02
C SER A 75 1.81 13.02 8.56
N ASP A 76 2.62 13.52 9.48
CA ASP A 76 3.96 14.06 9.18
C ASP A 76 5.05 12.98 9.15
N ASN A 77 4.71 11.72 9.47
CA ASN A 77 5.64 10.61 9.57
C ASN A 77 6.83 10.92 10.50
N THR A 78 6.53 11.26 11.75
CA THR A 78 7.53 11.59 12.79
C THR A 78 7.39 10.70 14.03
N GLY A 79 8.40 10.75 14.91
CA GLY A 79 8.42 10.00 16.17
C GLY A 79 8.19 8.50 16.03
N LYS A 80 7.37 7.92 16.91
CA LYS A 80 7.13 6.47 16.98
C LYS A 80 6.40 5.92 15.75
N TYR A 81 5.62 6.74 15.05
CA TYR A 81 5.00 6.36 13.79
C TYR A 81 6.05 6.13 12.70
N LYS A 82 7.07 6.99 12.63
CA LYS A 82 8.19 6.81 11.72
C LYS A 82 8.97 5.53 12.01
N ASP A 83 9.24 5.28 13.29
CA ASP A 83 9.93 4.07 13.72
C ASP A 83 9.13 2.81 13.31
N GLY A 84 7.82 2.80 13.58
CA GLY A 84 6.94 1.71 13.17
C GLY A 84 6.90 1.47 11.66
N GLN A 85 6.85 2.54 10.86
CA GLN A 85 6.87 2.43 9.39
C GLN A 85 8.22 1.94 8.86
N ILE A 86 9.34 2.32 9.49
CA ILE A 86 10.66 1.74 9.18
C ILE A 86 10.67 0.24 9.48
N LEU A 87 10.15 -0.18 10.64
CA LEU A 87 10.06 -1.59 11.00
C LEU A 87 9.17 -2.37 10.03
N LEU A 88 8.06 -1.78 9.57
CA LEU A 88 7.20 -2.40 8.57
C LEU A 88 7.95 -2.58 7.24
N ALA A 89 8.67 -1.54 6.78
CA ALA A 89 9.49 -1.62 5.57
C ALA A 89 10.58 -2.70 5.68
N GLU A 90 11.23 -2.80 6.84
CA GLU A 90 12.23 -3.84 7.12
C GLU A 90 11.61 -5.25 7.12
N ALA A 91 10.45 -5.43 7.76
CA ALA A 91 9.75 -6.72 7.82
C ALA A 91 9.30 -7.19 6.44
N TYR A 92 8.80 -6.28 5.60
CA TYR A 92 8.39 -6.56 4.22
C TYR A 92 9.58 -6.56 3.25
N ALA A 93 10.78 -6.19 3.69
CA ALA A 93 11.99 -6.03 2.89
C ALA A 93 11.78 -5.11 1.66
N VAL A 94 11.24 -3.91 1.89
CA VAL A 94 10.93 -2.88 0.89
C VAL A 94 11.60 -1.54 1.24
N ASP A 95 11.67 -0.62 0.28
CA ASP A 95 12.37 0.65 0.45
C ASP A 95 11.68 1.61 1.44
N ALA A 96 10.34 1.61 1.44
CA ALA A 96 9.52 2.41 2.35
C ALA A 96 8.15 1.75 2.54
N ALA A 97 7.52 2.04 3.68
CA ALA A 97 6.16 1.65 3.98
C ALA A 97 5.44 2.83 4.65
N ILE A 98 4.14 2.98 4.38
CA ILE A 98 3.29 4.02 4.95
C ILE A 98 2.05 3.36 5.54
N TYR A 99 1.68 3.76 6.75
CA TYR A 99 0.47 3.29 7.43
C TYR A 99 -0.76 3.98 6.87
N GLY A 100 -1.78 3.17 6.61
CA GLY A 100 -3.14 3.61 6.33
C GLY A 100 -4.06 3.23 7.48
N VAL A 101 -4.83 4.20 7.98
CA VAL A 101 -5.81 3.95 9.06
C VAL A 101 -7.24 3.79 8.53
N ASN A 102 -7.46 3.96 7.23
CA ASN A 102 -8.77 3.87 6.57
C ASN A 102 -8.84 2.67 5.59
N GLY A 103 -8.12 1.60 5.91
CA GLY A 103 -7.94 0.42 5.06
C GLY A 103 -7.26 0.72 3.72
N SER A 104 -7.18 -0.29 2.85
CA SER A 104 -6.65 -0.12 1.49
C SER A 104 -7.46 0.88 0.65
N THR A 105 -8.73 1.11 0.98
CA THR A 105 -9.56 2.17 0.38
C THR A 105 -8.91 3.54 0.51
N GLY A 106 -8.56 3.96 1.73
CA GLY A 106 -7.89 5.25 1.96
C GLY A 106 -6.51 5.32 1.32
N ASN A 107 -5.78 4.21 1.30
CA ASN A 107 -4.45 4.12 0.67
C ASN A 107 -4.54 4.27 -0.85
N ASN A 108 -5.48 3.57 -1.49
CA ASN A 108 -5.73 3.69 -2.92
C ASN A 108 -6.10 5.12 -3.29
N ILE A 109 -7.00 5.77 -2.53
CA ILE A 109 -7.35 7.19 -2.75
C ILE A 109 -6.10 8.08 -2.64
N SER A 110 -5.25 7.84 -1.65
CA SER A 110 -4.02 8.62 -1.43
C SER A 110 -2.99 8.43 -2.55
N ILE A 111 -2.82 7.20 -3.04
CA ILE A 111 -1.91 6.87 -4.15
C ILE A 111 -2.41 7.49 -5.47
N ILE A 112 -3.70 7.37 -5.77
CA ILE A 112 -4.29 7.98 -6.97
C ILE A 112 -4.20 9.51 -6.91
N LYS A 113 -4.46 10.11 -5.74
CA LYS A 113 -4.22 11.55 -5.51
C LYS A 113 -2.75 11.90 -5.75
N TYR A 114 -1.82 11.10 -5.23
CA TYR A 114 -0.38 11.31 -5.45
C TYR A 114 -0.06 11.32 -6.94
N PHE A 115 -0.53 10.34 -7.72
CA PHE A 115 -0.34 10.33 -9.17
C PHE A 115 -0.84 11.61 -9.85
N ALA A 116 -2.05 12.08 -9.49
CA ALA A 116 -2.57 13.34 -10.00
C ALA A 116 -1.64 14.53 -9.68
N THR A 117 -1.11 14.62 -8.45
CA THR A 117 -0.16 15.69 -8.08
C THR A 117 1.18 15.61 -8.81
N ARG A 118 1.52 14.44 -9.36
CA ARG A 118 2.73 14.22 -10.17
C ARG A 118 2.46 14.32 -11.68
N GLY A 119 1.25 14.71 -12.08
CA GLY A 119 0.85 14.81 -13.49
C GLY A 119 0.69 13.47 -14.19
N LYS A 120 0.55 12.37 -13.44
CA LYS A 120 0.28 11.04 -13.98
C LYS A 120 -1.23 10.86 -14.03
N THR A 121 -1.81 11.13 -15.19
CA THR A 121 -3.27 11.23 -15.36
C THR A 121 -3.87 10.12 -16.20
N HIS A 122 -3.07 9.19 -16.73
CA HIS A 122 -3.57 8.08 -17.53
C HIS A 122 -3.14 6.71 -17.00
N LEU A 123 -4.10 5.93 -16.52
CA LEU A 123 -3.92 4.59 -16.00
C LEU A 123 -4.34 3.54 -17.03
N LEU A 124 -3.54 2.49 -17.18
CA LEU A 124 -3.95 1.23 -17.79
C LEU A 124 -4.24 0.22 -16.69
N SER A 125 -5.43 -0.35 -16.67
CA SER A 125 -5.82 -1.26 -15.60
C SER A 125 -6.55 -2.50 -16.10
N SER A 126 -6.48 -3.59 -15.36
CA SER A 126 -7.45 -4.68 -15.49
C SER A 126 -8.85 -4.19 -15.09
N ARG A 127 -9.91 -4.87 -15.54
CA ARG A 127 -11.30 -4.47 -15.21
C ARG A 127 -11.72 -4.76 -13.76
N ASN A 128 -11.01 -5.65 -13.07
CA ASN A 128 -11.28 -6.06 -11.69
C ASN A 128 -10.69 -5.08 -10.64
N ILE A 129 -10.84 -3.78 -10.87
CA ILE A 129 -10.43 -2.76 -9.88
C ILE A 129 -11.40 -2.68 -8.72
N HIS A 130 -10.88 -2.40 -7.53
CA HIS A 130 -11.73 -2.05 -6.39
C HIS A 130 -12.39 -0.68 -6.60
N LYS A 131 -13.63 -0.51 -6.11
CA LYS A 131 -14.40 0.74 -6.27
C LYS A 131 -13.67 2.01 -5.82
N SER A 132 -12.76 1.89 -4.85
CA SER A 132 -11.97 3.02 -4.36
C SER A 132 -11.06 3.63 -5.43
N ILE A 133 -10.54 2.82 -6.34
CA ILE A 133 -9.74 3.29 -7.48
C ILE A 133 -10.62 4.09 -8.43
N GLY A 134 -11.79 3.56 -8.81
CA GLY A 134 -12.71 4.24 -9.72
C GLY A 134 -13.22 5.57 -9.15
N ILE A 135 -13.59 5.58 -7.86
CA ILE A 135 -14.00 6.81 -7.15
C ILE A 135 -12.86 7.82 -7.13
N ALA A 136 -11.64 7.41 -6.75
CA ALA A 136 -10.50 8.32 -6.71
C ALA A 136 -10.12 8.85 -8.10
N ALA A 137 -10.16 8.00 -9.13
CA ALA A 137 -9.84 8.40 -10.49
C ALA A 137 -10.85 9.43 -11.01
N SER A 138 -12.14 9.21 -10.75
CA SER A 138 -13.19 10.18 -11.05
C SER A 138 -12.95 11.52 -10.32
N GLU A 139 -12.65 11.49 -9.03
CA GLU A 139 -12.43 12.69 -8.22
C GLU A 139 -11.21 13.50 -8.69
N TYR A 140 -10.11 12.81 -9.01
CA TYR A 140 -8.83 13.44 -9.36
C TYR A 140 -8.59 13.55 -10.87
N ARG A 141 -9.63 13.33 -11.69
CA ARG A 141 -9.58 13.43 -13.16
C ARG A 141 -8.47 12.59 -13.79
N ILE A 142 -8.38 11.36 -13.33
CA ILE A 142 -7.49 10.34 -13.86
C ILE A 142 -8.28 9.50 -14.86
N ASP A 143 -7.83 9.45 -16.10
CA ASP A 143 -8.40 8.58 -17.12
C ASP A 143 -7.95 7.13 -16.89
N ILE A 144 -8.89 6.19 -16.98
CA ILE A 144 -8.59 4.75 -16.90
C ILE A 144 -8.92 4.11 -18.24
N SER A 145 -7.89 3.58 -18.91
CA SER A 145 -8.04 2.62 -20.00
C SER A 145 -8.00 1.21 -19.44
N PHE A 146 -8.87 0.35 -19.94
CA PHE A 146 -8.98 -1.01 -19.47
C PHE A 146 -8.34 -1.99 -20.44
N LEU A 147 -7.60 -2.93 -19.89
CA LEU A 147 -7.13 -4.11 -20.61
C LEU A 147 -8.32 -4.93 -21.13
N PRO A 148 -8.15 -5.65 -22.25
CA PRO A 148 -9.10 -6.66 -22.68
C PRO A 148 -9.39 -7.68 -21.58
N ILE A 149 -10.64 -8.13 -21.52
CA ILE A 149 -11.06 -9.13 -20.56
C ILE A 149 -10.63 -10.52 -21.07
N ASN A 150 -9.88 -11.25 -20.25
CA ASN A 150 -9.65 -12.67 -20.46
C ASN A 150 -10.68 -13.42 -19.61
N PHE A 151 -11.73 -13.97 -20.23
CA PHE A 151 -12.74 -14.76 -19.53
C PHE A 151 -12.57 -16.24 -19.87
N ASN A 152 -12.59 -17.09 -18.85
CA ASN A 152 -12.56 -18.54 -19.00
C ASN A 152 -13.98 -19.08 -18.86
N ASP A 153 -14.54 -19.57 -19.96
CA ASP A 153 -15.91 -20.10 -20.01
C ASP A 153 -16.12 -21.36 -19.16
N TYR A 154 -15.07 -22.14 -18.89
CA TYR A 154 -15.18 -23.37 -18.11
C TYR A 154 -15.32 -23.07 -16.62
N ASP A 155 -14.47 -22.17 -16.11
CA ASP A 155 -14.47 -21.79 -14.70
C ASP A 155 -15.43 -20.63 -14.40
N GLU A 156 -15.98 -19.98 -15.43
CA GLU A 156 -16.80 -18.76 -15.37
C GLU A 156 -16.11 -17.58 -14.67
N LEU A 157 -14.78 -17.45 -14.86
CA LEU A 157 -13.96 -16.48 -14.14
C LEU A 157 -13.10 -15.62 -15.06
N PHE A 158 -12.81 -14.41 -14.57
CA PHE A 158 -11.83 -13.53 -15.18
C PHE A 158 -10.43 -14.02 -14.86
N ILE A 159 -9.67 -14.33 -15.91
CA ILE A 159 -8.25 -14.65 -15.82
C ILE A 159 -7.45 -13.34 -15.79
N PRO A 160 -6.50 -13.18 -14.86
CA PRO A 160 -5.62 -12.01 -14.85
C PRO A 160 -4.90 -11.83 -16.19
N ASN A 161 -4.77 -10.58 -16.62
CA ASN A 161 -3.97 -10.25 -17.80
C ASN A 161 -2.49 -10.62 -17.58
N ASN A 162 -1.84 -11.10 -18.64
CA ASN A 162 -0.43 -11.48 -18.60
C ASN A 162 0.47 -10.35 -19.15
N ALA A 163 1.80 -10.56 -19.13
CA ALA A 163 2.75 -9.57 -19.60
C ALA A 163 2.60 -9.19 -21.09
N GLU A 164 2.15 -10.12 -21.93
CA GLU A 164 1.91 -9.87 -23.35
C GLU A 164 0.71 -8.94 -23.56
N ASP A 165 -0.38 -9.13 -22.81
CA ASP A 165 -1.53 -8.22 -22.82
C ASP A 165 -1.11 -6.79 -22.47
N ILE A 166 -0.28 -6.64 -21.43
CA ILE A 166 0.27 -5.34 -21.01
C ILE A 166 1.13 -4.74 -22.11
N ARG A 167 2.03 -5.53 -22.70
CA ARG A 167 2.95 -5.07 -23.76
C ARG A 167 2.19 -4.56 -24.99
N ILE A 168 1.15 -5.28 -25.41
CA ILE A 168 0.32 -4.91 -26.56
C ILE A 168 -0.40 -3.59 -26.31
N GLU A 169 -1.10 -3.46 -25.17
CA GLU A 169 -1.87 -2.26 -24.88
C GLU A 169 -0.98 -1.04 -24.60
N LEU A 170 0.15 -1.21 -23.90
CA LEU A 170 1.12 -0.12 -23.72
C LEU A 170 1.66 0.42 -25.05
N LYS A 171 2.00 -0.48 -25.98
CA LYS A 171 2.47 -0.09 -27.32
C LYS A 171 1.37 0.66 -28.09
N LYS A 172 0.15 0.12 -28.11
CA LYS A 172 -1.00 0.72 -28.80
C LYS A 172 -1.31 2.13 -28.28
N HIS A 173 -1.28 2.32 -26.96
CA HIS A 173 -1.49 3.62 -26.34
C HIS A 173 -0.40 4.63 -26.73
N LYS A 174 0.87 4.18 -26.72
CA LYS A 174 2.01 4.99 -27.18
C LYS A 174 1.88 5.39 -28.65
N ASP A 175 1.56 4.44 -29.53
CA ASP A 175 1.45 4.66 -30.97
C ASP A 175 0.29 5.62 -31.32
N ASN A 176 -0.77 5.64 -30.50
CA ASN A 176 -1.90 6.56 -30.63
C ASN A 176 -1.68 7.94 -30.02
N GLY A 177 -0.47 8.23 -29.51
CA GLY A 177 -0.15 9.52 -28.89
C GLY A 177 -0.81 9.75 -27.53
N ASN A 178 -1.29 8.69 -26.87
CA ASN A 178 -1.91 8.74 -25.54
C ASN A 178 -1.19 7.76 -24.58
N PRO A 179 0.07 8.05 -24.21
CA PRO A 179 0.91 7.13 -23.45
C PRO A 179 0.39 6.94 -22.02
N ILE A 180 0.50 5.71 -21.54
CA ILE A 180 0.12 5.33 -20.17
C ILE A 180 1.17 5.83 -19.16
N ASP A 181 0.71 6.40 -18.05
CA ASP A 181 1.57 6.83 -16.94
C ASP A 181 1.72 5.76 -15.85
N VAL A 182 0.68 4.95 -15.65
CA VAL A 182 0.63 3.95 -14.58
C VAL A 182 -0.08 2.69 -15.09
N VAL A 183 0.52 1.53 -14.87
CA VAL A 183 -0.16 0.23 -14.99
C VAL A 183 -0.65 -0.18 -13.60
N LEU A 184 -1.96 -0.38 -13.46
CA LEU A 184 -2.62 -0.79 -12.22
C LEU A 184 -3.15 -2.22 -12.35
N LEU A 185 -2.79 -3.09 -11.40
CA LEU A 185 -3.28 -4.46 -11.36
C LEU A 185 -3.78 -4.83 -9.96
N SER A 186 -4.95 -5.45 -9.88
CA SER A 186 -5.40 -6.14 -8.66
C SER A 186 -4.77 -7.54 -8.63
N ASN A 187 -3.81 -7.77 -7.73
CA ASN A 187 -3.11 -9.05 -7.65
C ASN A 187 -2.71 -9.40 -6.20
N PRO A 188 -3.09 -10.57 -5.66
CA PRO A 188 -3.95 -11.58 -6.28
C PRO A 188 -5.40 -11.09 -6.45
N THR A 189 -6.16 -11.75 -7.31
CA THR A 189 -7.61 -11.51 -7.42
C THR A 189 -8.34 -12.04 -6.18
N TYR A 190 -9.60 -11.67 -6.02
CA TYR A 190 -10.42 -12.13 -4.89
C TYR A 190 -10.53 -13.65 -4.84
N GLU A 191 -10.60 -14.27 -6.01
CA GLU A 191 -10.72 -15.71 -6.22
C GLU A 191 -9.37 -16.44 -6.06
N GLY A 192 -8.28 -15.71 -5.86
CA GLY A 192 -6.95 -16.27 -5.62
C GLY A 192 -6.09 -16.47 -6.87
N PHE A 193 -6.53 -16.00 -8.04
CA PHE A 193 -5.69 -16.01 -9.23
C PHE A 193 -4.60 -14.95 -9.13
N SER A 194 -3.47 -15.19 -9.79
CA SER A 194 -2.37 -14.25 -9.85
C SER A 194 -1.75 -14.24 -11.23
N THR A 195 -1.20 -13.10 -11.62
CA THR A 195 -0.37 -12.96 -12.81
C THR A 195 1.12 -12.92 -12.44
N ASN A 196 2.00 -13.10 -13.43
CA ASN A 196 3.44 -13.01 -13.24
C ASN A 196 3.88 -11.55 -13.21
N ILE A 197 3.89 -10.96 -12.00
CA ILE A 197 4.31 -9.56 -11.78
C ILE A 197 5.75 -9.30 -12.24
N ARG A 198 6.64 -10.30 -12.19
CA ARG A 198 8.03 -10.14 -12.67
C ARG A 198 8.06 -9.84 -14.16
N GLU A 199 7.39 -10.67 -14.97
CA GLU A 199 7.35 -10.49 -16.42
C GLU A 199 6.70 -9.16 -16.80
N ILE A 200 5.63 -8.76 -16.10
CA ILE A 200 4.98 -7.45 -16.31
C ILE A 200 5.93 -6.30 -15.97
N SER A 201 6.64 -6.40 -14.84
CA SER A 201 7.67 -5.43 -14.43
C SER A 201 8.76 -5.31 -15.49
N ASP A 202 9.20 -6.42 -16.07
CA ASP A 202 10.25 -6.43 -17.10
C ASP A 202 9.76 -5.78 -18.40
N VAL A 203 8.50 -6.00 -18.82
CA VAL A 203 7.87 -5.27 -19.93
C VAL A 203 7.88 -3.76 -19.68
N ILE A 204 7.47 -3.32 -18.48
CA ILE A 204 7.40 -1.90 -18.12
C ILE A 204 8.80 -1.28 -18.05
N LYS A 205 9.78 -1.98 -17.47
CA LYS A 205 11.17 -1.51 -17.42
C LYS A 205 11.76 -1.31 -18.80
N ASN A 206 11.55 -2.27 -19.71
CA ASN A 206 12.01 -2.14 -21.09
C ASN A 206 11.38 -0.91 -21.78
N GLN A 207 10.10 -0.63 -21.48
CA GLN A 207 9.44 0.58 -21.99
C GLN A 207 9.98 1.88 -21.37
N ASN A 208 10.50 1.81 -20.16
CA ASN A 208 11.10 2.94 -19.45
C ASN A 208 12.57 3.20 -19.83
N GLU A 209 13.19 2.38 -20.68
CA GLU A 209 14.57 2.59 -21.13
C GLU A 209 14.73 3.95 -21.81
N GLY A 210 15.67 4.76 -21.31
CA GLY A 210 15.92 6.12 -21.81
C GLY A 210 14.85 7.15 -21.44
N ILE A 211 13.81 6.79 -20.69
CA ILE A 211 12.76 7.70 -20.24
C ILE A 211 13.17 8.38 -18.92
N PRO A 212 13.05 9.71 -18.80
CA PRO A 212 13.29 10.43 -17.54
C PRO A 212 12.43 9.89 -16.39
N ALA A 213 12.99 9.78 -15.19
CA ALA A 213 12.35 9.13 -14.04
C ALA A 213 10.95 9.67 -13.70
N ASP A 214 10.71 10.97 -13.90
CA ASP A 214 9.39 11.60 -13.69
C ASP A 214 8.34 11.16 -14.72
N LYS A 215 8.78 10.74 -15.92
CA LYS A 215 7.94 10.31 -17.05
C LYS A 215 7.84 8.79 -17.20
N GLN A 216 8.53 8.02 -16.36
CA GLN A 216 8.47 6.57 -16.40
C GLN A 216 7.07 6.07 -16.03
N VAL A 217 6.67 4.98 -16.70
CA VAL A 217 5.46 4.23 -16.38
C VAL A 217 5.67 3.54 -15.04
N ILE A 218 4.73 3.74 -14.12
CA ILE A 218 4.75 3.13 -12.77
C ILE A 218 3.92 1.85 -12.78
N LEU A 219 4.43 0.77 -12.20
CA LEU A 219 3.65 -0.43 -11.89
C LEU A 219 3.08 -0.34 -10.47
N PHE A 220 1.77 -0.09 -10.37
CA PHE A 220 1.01 -0.09 -9.12
C PHE A 220 0.21 -1.39 -8.99
N VAL A 221 0.40 -2.13 -7.90
CA VAL A 221 -0.35 -3.36 -7.62
C VAL A 221 -1.26 -3.18 -6.40
N ASP A 222 -2.57 -3.26 -6.59
CA ASP A 222 -3.52 -3.41 -5.48
C ASP A 222 -3.45 -4.86 -4.97
N GLU A 223 -2.60 -5.06 -3.96
CA GLU A 223 -2.32 -6.34 -3.30
C GLU A 223 -3.05 -6.43 -1.94
N ALA A 224 -4.27 -5.87 -1.85
CA ALA A 224 -5.06 -5.88 -0.62
C ALA A 224 -5.22 -7.30 -0.02
N TRP A 225 -5.30 -8.32 -0.88
CA TRP A 225 -5.37 -9.75 -0.54
C TRP A 225 -4.01 -10.46 -0.56
N GLY A 226 -2.90 -9.74 -0.41
CA GLY A 226 -1.55 -10.30 -0.43
C GLY A 226 -0.66 -9.90 0.74
N ALA A 227 -1.25 -9.38 1.83
CA ALA A 227 -0.52 -8.91 3.00
C ALA A 227 0.42 -9.98 3.62
N HIS A 228 0.07 -11.26 3.48
CA HIS A 228 0.80 -12.40 4.03
C HIS A 228 1.91 -12.95 3.11
N LEU A 229 1.89 -12.59 1.82
CA LEU A 229 2.77 -13.16 0.79
C LEU A 229 4.28 -13.02 1.06
N PRO A 230 4.81 -11.89 1.60
CA PRO A 230 6.25 -11.77 1.82
C PRO A 230 6.76 -12.66 2.97
N PHE A 231 5.85 -13.22 3.79
CA PHE A 231 6.18 -14.06 4.93
C PHE A 231 6.01 -15.55 4.66
N LEU A 232 5.66 -15.92 3.43
CA LEU A 232 5.52 -17.32 3.05
C LEU A 232 6.89 -18.04 3.11
N PRO A 233 6.93 -19.32 3.52
CA PRO A 233 8.13 -20.13 3.44
C PRO A 233 8.67 -20.17 2.00
N LYS A 234 10.01 -20.14 1.86
CA LYS A 234 10.67 -20.06 0.54
C LYS A 234 10.38 -21.25 -0.38
N ASP A 235 10.06 -22.39 0.21
CA ASP A 235 9.68 -23.64 -0.45
C ASP A 235 8.24 -23.65 -0.96
N VAL A 236 7.39 -22.72 -0.52
CA VAL A 236 6.03 -22.56 -1.06
C VAL A 236 6.08 -21.81 -2.39
N GLN A 237 6.14 -22.58 -3.48
CA GLN A 237 6.20 -22.04 -4.84
C GLN A 237 4.83 -21.85 -5.50
N ARG A 238 3.79 -22.53 -4.99
CA ARG A 238 2.44 -22.53 -5.60
C ARG A 238 1.62 -21.27 -5.33
N LEU A 239 2.03 -20.45 -4.38
CA LEU A 239 1.32 -19.21 -4.04
C LEU A 239 1.86 -18.01 -4.81
N PRO A 240 1.03 -16.97 -5.02
CA PRO A 240 1.45 -15.71 -5.61
C PRO A 240 2.71 -15.15 -4.95
N LYS A 241 3.56 -14.52 -5.74
CA LYS A 241 4.77 -13.87 -5.22
C LYS A 241 4.47 -12.41 -4.90
N TYR A 242 4.98 -11.94 -3.77
CA TYR A 242 4.78 -10.57 -3.30
C TYR A 242 5.22 -9.54 -4.35
N SER A 243 4.34 -8.62 -4.71
CA SER A 243 4.48 -7.75 -5.88
C SER A 243 5.75 -6.87 -5.87
N LEU A 244 6.09 -6.24 -4.75
CA LEU A 244 7.27 -5.37 -4.65
C LEU A 244 8.58 -6.16 -4.77
N HIS A 245 8.65 -7.39 -4.26
CA HIS A 245 9.80 -8.27 -4.52
C HIS A 245 9.90 -8.65 -5.99
N ASN A 246 8.78 -8.55 -6.72
CA ASN A 246 8.66 -8.86 -8.14
C ASN A 246 8.69 -7.64 -9.06
N GLY A 247 9.11 -6.49 -8.53
CA GLY A 247 9.44 -5.32 -9.33
C GLY A 247 8.25 -4.41 -9.65
N ALA A 248 7.14 -4.56 -8.91
CA ALA A 248 6.19 -3.46 -8.77
C ALA A 248 6.88 -2.27 -8.08
N ASP A 249 6.48 -1.06 -8.44
CA ASP A 249 7.02 0.17 -7.87
C ASP A 249 6.27 0.55 -6.58
N ILE A 250 4.96 0.32 -6.55
CA ILE A 250 4.08 0.62 -5.43
C ILE A 250 3.08 -0.52 -5.28
N ASN A 251 2.74 -0.88 -4.04
CA ASN A 251 1.57 -1.70 -3.77
C ASN A 251 0.73 -1.13 -2.62
N THR A 252 -0.51 -1.60 -2.54
CA THR A 252 -1.37 -1.42 -1.38
C THR A 252 -1.67 -2.79 -0.79
N ILE A 253 -1.62 -2.95 0.53
CA ILE A 253 -2.04 -4.17 1.23
C ILE A 253 -3.10 -3.85 2.29
N SER A 254 -3.95 -4.83 2.61
CA SER A 254 -4.87 -4.76 3.76
C SER A 254 -4.43 -5.73 4.85
N VAL A 255 -3.74 -5.20 5.86
CA VAL A 255 -3.29 -6.02 7.01
C VAL A 255 -4.47 -6.66 7.75
N HIS A 256 -5.63 -6.02 7.80
CA HIS A 256 -6.83 -6.59 8.45
C HIS A 256 -7.46 -7.77 7.72
N LYS A 257 -7.18 -7.95 6.41
CA LYS A 257 -7.73 -9.08 5.66
C LYS A 257 -6.98 -10.37 5.95
N GLN A 258 -5.65 -10.32 5.87
CA GLN A 258 -4.80 -11.52 5.91
C GLN A 258 -3.46 -11.31 6.64
N GLY A 259 -3.24 -10.14 7.25
CA GLY A 259 -2.02 -9.81 7.99
C GLY A 259 -2.19 -9.75 9.52
N GLY A 260 -3.39 -10.04 10.04
CA GLY A 260 -3.65 -10.03 11.49
C GLY A 260 -3.89 -8.65 12.11
N GLY A 261 -4.41 -7.69 11.34
CA GLY A 261 -4.74 -6.33 11.83
C GLY A 261 -6.21 -6.11 12.17
N LEU A 262 -6.53 -4.97 12.78
CA LEU A 262 -7.90 -4.50 13.03
C LEU A 262 -8.52 -3.93 11.75
N ASN A 263 -9.83 -4.17 11.56
CA ASN A 263 -10.64 -3.58 10.49
C ASN A 263 -10.90 -2.09 10.72
#